data_AF-A0A7V2HF08-F1
#
_entry.id   AF-A0A7V2HF08-F1
#
_cell.length_a   1.000
_cell.length_b   1.000
_cell.length_c   1.000
_cell.angle_alpha   90.00
_cell.angle_beta   90.00
_cell.angle_gamma   90.00
#
_symmetry.space_group_name_H-M   'P 1'
#
loop_
_entity.id
_entity.type
_entity.pdbx_description
1 polymer ?
#
loop_
_entity_poly.entity_id
_entity_poly.type
_entity_poly.pdbx_seq_one_letter_code
_entity_poly.pdbx_strand_id
1 'polypeptide(L)'
;MDAVTGAVRDRASRTGVWVLCGAVTMCFAAITSAMVVRRSLGPDWSGIPAGWLLWANSAVLLLSGACLELGRVRMALVLGALFLAGQAAVWRGVEVAASPGNSFLIVFSGMHALHVLGGLAALAFAPLPLSRIYWRFLAGLWIYLMLLFTFWGNR
;
A
#
# COMPACT_ATOMS: atom_id res chain seq x y z
N MET A 1 -34.73 -0.19 -20.61
CA MET A 1 -33.91 0.98 -20.22
C MET A 1 -32.89 0.63 -19.13
N ASP A 2 -33.18 -0.37 -18.28
CA ASP A 2 -32.41 -0.68 -17.05
C ASP A 2 -31.08 -1.41 -17.27
N ALA A 3 -30.97 -2.21 -18.33
CA ALA A 3 -29.71 -2.89 -18.67
C ALA A 3 -28.63 -1.89 -19.17
N VAL A 4 -29.05 -0.86 -19.91
CA VAL A 4 -28.15 0.15 -20.45
C VAL A 4 -27.63 1.08 -19.34
N THR A 5 -28.51 1.51 -18.43
CA THR A 5 -28.11 2.34 -17.28
C THR A 5 -27.18 1.58 -16.33
N GLY A 6 -27.42 0.27 -16.12
CA GLY A 6 -26.50 -0.60 -15.38
C GLY A 6 -25.10 -0.68 -15.99
N ALA A 7 -25.02 -0.90 -17.31
CA ALA A 7 -23.74 -0.98 -18.03
C ALA A 7 -22.97 0.35 -18.04
N VAL A 8 -23.66 1.50 -18.09
CA VAL A 8 -23.03 2.82 -17.99
C VAL A 8 -22.46 3.05 -16.59
N ARG A 9 -23.20 2.67 -15.53
CA ARG A 9 -22.76 2.83 -14.13
C ARG A 9 -21.54 1.98 -13.80
N ASP A 10 -21.47 0.76 -14.32
CA ASP A 10 -20.31 -0.14 -14.17
C ASP A 10 -19.04 0.47 -14.81
N ARG A 11 -19.14 0.92 -16.06
CA ARG A 11 -18.03 1.60 -16.75
C ARG A 11 -17.55 2.84 -16.01
N ALA A 12 -18.47 3.70 -15.58
CA ALA A 12 -18.13 4.91 -14.82
C ALA A 12 -17.40 4.59 -13.51
N SER A 13 -17.89 3.59 -12.76
CA SER A 13 -17.29 3.17 -11.48
C SER A 13 -15.88 2.60 -11.69
N ARG A 14 -15.69 1.79 -12.75
CA ARG A 14 -14.37 1.24 -13.11
C ARG A 14 -13.39 2.34 -13.51
N THR A 15 -13.84 3.33 -14.30
CA THR A 15 -13.02 4.51 -14.62
C THR A 15 -12.64 5.27 -13.35
N GLY A 16 -13.57 5.45 -12.41
CA GLY A 16 -13.30 6.09 -11.11
C GLY A 16 -12.18 5.40 -10.33
N VAL A 17 -12.17 4.06 -10.27
CA VAL A 17 -11.09 3.30 -9.63
C VAL A 17 -9.74 3.55 -10.31
N TRP A 18 -9.69 3.59 -11.64
CA TRP A 18 -8.45 3.87 -12.37
C TRP A 18 -7.94 5.29 -12.15
N VAL A 19 -8.85 6.27 -12.13
CA VAL A 19 -8.51 7.66 -11.81
C VAL A 19 -7.95 7.75 -10.38
N LEU A 20 -8.57 7.08 -9.42
CA LEU A 20 -8.06 6.98 -8.05
C LEU A 20 -6.65 6.37 -8.03
N CYS A 21 -6.45 5.21 -8.67
CA CYS A 21 -5.12 4.58 -8.75
C CYS A 21 -4.07 5.53 -9.37
N GLY A 22 -4.43 6.29 -10.39
CA GLY A 22 -3.57 7.30 -11.01
C GLY A 22 -3.20 8.41 -10.02
N ALA A 23 -4.17 8.96 -9.29
CA ALA A 23 -3.95 9.98 -8.27
C ALA A 23 -3.04 9.48 -7.13
N VAL A 24 -3.27 8.25 -6.64
CA VAL A 24 -2.42 7.63 -5.63
C VAL A 24 -1.00 7.46 -6.17
N THR A 25 -0.84 6.99 -7.41
CA THR A 25 0.48 6.84 -8.04
C THR A 25 1.21 8.17 -8.12
N MET A 26 0.52 9.25 -8.53
CA MET A 26 1.10 10.60 -8.57
C MET A 26 1.54 11.10 -7.19
N CYS A 27 0.74 10.86 -6.16
CA CYS A 27 1.08 11.22 -4.78
C CYS A 27 2.35 10.51 -4.31
N PHE A 28 2.43 9.18 -4.50
CA PHE A 28 3.62 8.40 -4.14
C PHE A 28 4.85 8.82 -4.96
N ALA A 29 4.69 9.08 -6.27
CA ALA A 29 5.77 9.55 -7.12
C ALA A 29 6.33 10.91 -6.67
N ALA A 30 5.47 11.83 -6.24
CA ALA A 30 5.90 13.13 -5.71
C ALA A 30 6.74 12.97 -4.42
N ILE A 31 6.31 12.11 -3.49
CA ILE A 31 7.06 11.83 -2.27
C ILE A 31 8.39 11.12 -2.61
N THR A 32 8.41 10.23 -3.60
CA THR A 32 9.66 9.58 -4.07
C THR A 32 10.63 10.60 -4.65
N SER A 33 10.15 11.57 -5.42
CA SER A 33 11.00 12.66 -5.91
C SER A 33 11.63 13.45 -4.74
N ALA A 34 10.82 13.82 -3.74
CA ALA A 34 11.33 14.50 -2.54
C ALA A 34 12.36 13.67 -1.77
N MET A 35 12.14 12.35 -1.66
CA MET A 35 13.07 11.39 -1.06
C MET A 35 14.41 11.34 -1.79
N VAL A 36 14.38 11.26 -3.13
CA VAL A 36 15.57 11.24 -3.98
C VAL A 36 16.38 12.51 -3.82
N VAL A 37 15.73 13.67 -3.83
CA VAL A 37 16.39 14.96 -3.59
C VAL A 37 16.96 15.04 -2.18
N ARG A 38 16.25 14.58 -1.14
CA ARG A 38 16.78 14.61 0.23
C ARG A 38 17.98 13.69 0.43
N ARG A 39 18.05 12.55 -0.29
CA ARG A 39 19.21 11.64 -0.24
C ARG A 39 20.45 12.27 -0.85
N SER A 40 20.32 13.03 -1.95
CA SER A 40 21.47 13.63 -2.62
C SER A 40 22.18 14.71 -1.78
N LEU A 41 21.53 15.20 -0.72
CA LEU A 41 22.07 16.25 0.15
C LEU A 41 23.03 15.74 1.24
N GLY A 42 23.13 14.45 1.52
CA GLY A 42 24.07 13.96 2.54
C GLY A 42 24.02 12.44 2.84
N PRO A 43 25.06 11.92 3.51
CA PRO A 43 25.24 10.49 3.76
C PRO A 43 24.46 9.94 4.97
N ASP A 44 23.70 10.78 5.70
CA ASP A 44 23.06 10.52 7.01
C ASP A 44 21.94 9.44 7.01
N TRP A 45 21.92 8.56 6.01
CA TRP A 45 20.95 7.49 5.90
C TRP A 45 21.49 6.24 6.56
N SER A 46 20.83 5.85 7.64
CA SER A 46 21.05 4.56 8.28
C SER A 46 20.15 3.51 7.64
N GLY A 47 20.61 2.25 7.65
CA GLY A 47 19.79 1.11 7.23
C GLY A 47 18.52 0.93 8.06
N ILE A 48 17.59 0.12 7.56
CA ILE A 48 16.25 -0.04 8.13
C ILE A 48 16.25 -1.02 9.31
N PRO A 49 15.83 -0.61 10.52
CA PRO A 49 15.92 -1.45 11.72
C PRO A 49 14.97 -2.68 11.73
N ALA A 50 13.87 -2.63 10.99
CA ALA A 50 12.74 -3.58 11.14
C ALA A 50 12.71 -4.72 10.10
N GLY A 51 13.87 -5.08 9.52
CA GLY A 51 13.97 -5.92 8.32
C GLY A 51 13.05 -7.15 8.31
N TRP A 52 13.18 -8.07 9.28
CA TRP A 52 12.43 -9.33 9.23
C TRP A 52 10.91 -9.15 9.42
N LEU A 53 10.49 -8.25 10.32
CA LEU A 53 9.06 -8.02 10.61
C LEU A 53 8.37 -7.37 9.41
N LEU A 54 9.09 -6.48 8.70
CA LEU A 54 8.60 -5.85 7.48
C LEU A 54 8.35 -6.89 6.37
N TRP A 55 9.26 -7.86 6.19
CA TRP A 55 9.08 -8.96 5.24
C TRP A 55 7.93 -9.90 5.64
N ALA A 56 7.83 -10.24 6.92
CA ALA A 56 6.72 -11.06 7.43
C ALA A 56 5.36 -10.37 7.20
N ASN A 57 5.26 -9.07 7.49
CA ASN A 57 4.06 -8.27 7.23
C ASN A 57 3.72 -8.21 5.73
N SER A 58 4.75 -8.09 4.88
CA SER A 58 4.58 -8.13 3.43
C SER A 58 4.00 -9.45 2.94
N ALA A 59 4.47 -10.58 3.48
CA ALA A 59 3.92 -11.90 3.15
C ALA A 59 2.43 -11.99 3.52
N VAL A 60 2.01 -11.42 4.65
CA VAL A 60 0.60 -11.35 5.05
C VAL A 60 -0.25 -10.60 4.02
N LEU A 61 0.21 -9.45 3.52
CA LEU A 61 -0.52 -8.68 2.50
C LEU A 61 -0.63 -9.45 1.17
N LEU A 62 0.43 -10.15 0.76
CA LEU A 62 0.41 -10.97 -0.46
C LEU A 62 -0.52 -12.16 -0.31
N LEU A 63 -0.52 -12.84 0.84
CA LEU A 63 -1.46 -13.91 1.16
C LEU A 63 -2.90 -13.41 1.17
N SER A 64 -3.14 -12.19 1.65
CA SER A 64 -4.44 -11.53 1.57
C SER A 64 -4.91 -11.39 0.13
N GLY A 65 -4.04 -10.91 -0.77
CA GLY A 65 -4.32 -10.81 -2.20
C GLY A 65 -4.63 -12.17 -2.84
N ALA A 66 -3.82 -13.19 -2.53
CA ALA A 66 -4.05 -14.55 -3.02
C ALA A 66 -5.41 -15.11 -2.54
N CYS A 67 -5.78 -14.90 -1.28
CA CYS A 67 -7.09 -15.28 -0.76
C CYS A 67 -8.23 -14.62 -1.53
N LEU A 68 -8.08 -13.34 -1.89
CA LEU A 68 -9.11 -12.60 -2.63
C LEU A 68 -9.29 -13.11 -4.07
N GLU A 69 -8.20 -13.50 -4.73
CA GLU A 69 -8.23 -14.12 -6.07
C GLU A 69 -8.89 -15.51 -6.02
N LEU A 70 -8.69 -16.25 -4.93
CA LEU A 70 -9.37 -17.52 -4.65
C LEU A 70 -10.83 -17.37 -4.19
N GLY A 71 -11.37 -16.15 -4.16
CA GLY A 71 -12.75 -15.87 -3.72
C GLY A 71 -12.95 -15.91 -2.20
N ARG A 72 -11.88 -16.04 -1.40
CA ARG A 72 -11.91 -16.09 0.07
C ARG A 72 -11.90 -14.68 0.69
N VAL A 73 -12.96 -13.91 0.42
CA VAL A 73 -13.07 -12.49 0.82
C VAL A 73 -12.91 -12.27 2.32
N ARG A 74 -13.53 -13.12 3.16
CA ARG A 74 -13.42 -13.03 4.63
C ARG A 74 -11.97 -13.21 5.10
N MET A 75 -11.23 -14.14 4.49
CA MET A 75 -9.83 -14.37 4.83
C MET A 75 -8.96 -13.19 4.38
N ALA A 76 -9.23 -12.63 3.19
CA ALA A 76 -8.56 -11.41 2.72
C ALA A 76 -8.80 -10.22 3.67
N LEU A 77 -10.03 -10.03 4.17
CA LEU A 77 -10.31 -8.98 5.16
C LEU A 77 -9.50 -9.17 6.46
N VAL A 78 -9.47 -10.39 7.00
CA VAL A 78 -8.72 -10.70 8.22
C VAL A 78 -7.22 -10.48 8.02
N LEU A 79 -6.66 -10.97 6.92
CA LEU A 79 -5.24 -10.82 6.61
C LEU A 79 -4.88 -9.35 6.33
N GLY A 80 -5.73 -8.59 5.66
CA GLY A 80 -5.54 -7.15 5.48
C GLY A 80 -5.60 -6.36 6.80
N ALA A 81 -6.49 -6.72 7.73
CA ALA A 81 -6.51 -6.15 9.07
C ALA A 81 -5.25 -6.54 9.88
N LEU A 82 -4.80 -7.78 9.75
CA LEU A 82 -3.55 -8.25 10.34
C LEU A 82 -2.34 -7.47 9.79
N PHE A 83 -2.33 -7.16 8.49
CA PHE A 83 -1.30 -6.31 7.89
C PHE A 83 -1.23 -4.92 8.55
N LEU A 84 -2.38 -4.29 8.82
CA LEU A 84 -2.43 -3.00 9.50
C LEU A 84 -1.92 -3.09 10.95
N ALA A 85 -2.27 -4.16 11.67
CA ALA A 85 -1.76 -4.40 13.02
C ALA A 85 -0.25 -4.64 13.02
N GLY A 86 0.26 -5.43 12.06
CA GLY A 86 1.70 -5.65 11.85
C GLY A 86 2.42 -4.36 11.50
N GLN A 87 1.80 -3.49 10.69
CA GLN A 87 2.38 -2.20 10.33
C GLN A 87 2.50 -1.27 11.54
N ALA A 88 1.52 -1.27 12.44
CA ALA A 88 1.61 -0.55 13.71
C ALA A 88 2.74 -1.10 14.60
N ALA A 89 2.99 -2.41 14.59
CA ALA A 89 4.13 -3.00 15.29
C ALA A 89 5.48 -2.58 14.68
N VAL A 90 5.58 -2.51 13.36
CA VAL A 90 6.77 -1.97 12.65
C VAL A 90 7.04 -0.53 13.08
N TRP A 91 6.02 0.34 13.09
CA TRP A 91 6.20 1.75 13.45
C TRP A 91 6.72 1.95 14.88
N ARG A 92 6.31 1.11 15.83
CA ARG A 92 6.82 1.16 17.22
C ARG A 92 8.31 0.85 17.33
N GLY A 93 8.87 0.10 16.38
CA GLY A 93 10.30 -0.24 16.34
C GLY A 93 11.16 0.75 15.56
N VAL A 94 10.58 1.84 15.03
CA VAL A 94 11.29 2.81 14.19
C VAL A 94 11.30 4.18 14.86
N GLU A 95 12.48 4.69 15.18
CA GLU A 95 12.66 6.05 15.67
C GLU A 95 12.68 7.04 14.51
N VAL A 96 11.64 7.89 14.43
CA VAL A 96 11.43 8.81 13.30
C VAL A 96 12.59 9.80 13.11
N ALA A 97 13.08 10.37 14.22
CA ALA A 97 14.09 11.42 14.21
C ALA A 97 15.53 10.90 14.03
N ALA A 98 15.75 9.58 14.15
CA ALA A 98 17.08 8.99 14.07
C ALA A 98 17.70 9.10 12.67
N SER A 99 16.90 9.10 11.60
CA SER A 99 17.39 9.34 10.24
C SER A 99 16.29 9.81 9.29
N PRO A 100 16.64 10.53 8.20
CA PRO A 100 15.69 10.87 7.14
C PRO A 100 15.02 9.62 6.53
N GLY A 101 15.77 8.51 6.42
CA GLY A 101 15.26 7.24 5.92
C GLY A 101 14.11 6.69 6.76
N ASN A 102 14.22 6.76 8.09
CA ASN A 102 13.14 6.36 9.01
C ASN A 102 11.90 7.23 8.84
N SER A 103 12.07 8.55 8.72
CA SER A 103 10.97 9.48 8.48
C SER A 103 10.23 9.17 7.17
N PHE A 104 10.96 8.94 6.07
CA PHE A 104 10.33 8.55 4.79
C PHE A 104 9.63 7.19 4.90
N LEU A 105 10.24 6.20 5.56
CA LEU A 105 9.61 4.89 5.76
C LEU A 105 8.26 5.03 6.45
N ILE A 106 8.17 5.83 7.52
CA ILE A 106 6.89 6.07 8.23
C ILE A 106 5.91 6.81 7.34
N VAL A 107 6.33 7.85 6.61
CA VAL A 107 5.42 8.62 5.73
C VAL A 107 4.86 7.74 4.60
N PHE A 108 5.72 7.00 3.89
CA PHE A 108 5.30 6.12 2.80
C PHE A 108 4.42 4.98 3.29
N SER A 109 4.85 4.26 4.34
CA SER A 109 4.09 3.13 4.87
C SER A 109 2.80 3.56 5.58
N GLY A 110 2.79 4.72 6.22
CA GLY A 110 1.60 5.35 6.81
C GLY A 110 0.58 5.72 5.75
N MET A 111 1.01 6.40 4.68
CA MET A 111 0.15 6.71 3.54
C MET A 111 -0.39 5.44 2.90
N HIS A 112 0.45 4.42 2.70
CA HIS A 112 0.00 3.14 2.16
C HIS A 112 -1.02 2.45 3.06
N ALA A 113 -0.78 2.42 4.38
CA ALA A 113 -1.70 1.86 5.35
C ALA A 113 -3.09 2.56 5.33
N LEU A 114 -3.13 3.87 5.14
CA LEU A 114 -4.39 4.61 4.95
C LEU A 114 -5.15 4.13 3.70
N HIS A 115 -4.44 3.90 2.59
CA HIS A 115 -5.06 3.37 1.38
C HIS A 115 -5.49 1.90 1.54
N VAL A 116 -4.74 1.09 2.30
CA VAL A 116 -5.16 -0.28 2.67
C VAL A 116 -6.41 -0.27 3.53
N LEU A 117 -6.53 0.66 4.47
CA LEU A 117 -7.77 0.86 5.23
C LEU A 117 -8.95 1.20 4.30
N GLY A 118 -8.74 2.09 3.32
CA GLY A 118 -9.72 2.36 2.27
C GLY A 118 -10.06 1.12 1.42
N GLY A 119 -9.07 0.27 1.13
CA GLY A 119 -9.25 -1.01 0.45
C GLY A 119 -10.06 -2.01 1.25
N LEU A 120 -9.88 -2.05 2.58
CA LEU A 120 -10.68 -2.90 3.48
C LEU A 120 -12.13 -2.44 3.50
N ALA A 121 -12.37 -1.13 3.58
CA ALA A 121 -13.71 -0.56 3.47
C ALA A 121 -14.33 -0.91 2.10
N ALA A 122 -13.58 -0.80 1.01
CA ALA A 122 -14.06 -1.21 -0.31
C ALA A 122 -14.39 -2.72 -0.39
N LEU A 123 -13.58 -3.59 0.22
CA LEU A 123 -13.89 -5.03 0.29
C LEU A 123 -15.15 -5.34 1.10
N ALA A 124 -15.44 -4.55 2.14
CA ALA A 124 -16.62 -4.73 2.97
C ALA A 124 -17.90 -4.16 2.35
N PHE A 125 -17.81 -3.05 1.60
CA PHE A 125 -18.98 -2.25 1.23
C PHE A 125 -19.14 -2.00 -0.29
N ALA A 126 -18.10 -2.21 -1.10
CA ALA A 126 -18.13 -1.93 -2.54
C ALA A 126 -18.19 -3.23 -3.39
N PRO A 127 -18.59 -3.14 -4.67
CA PRO A 127 -18.61 -4.29 -5.57
C PRO A 127 -17.25 -4.99 -5.67
N LEU A 128 -17.25 -6.30 -5.43
CA LEU A 128 -16.03 -7.13 -5.41
C LEU A 128 -15.09 -6.95 -6.61
N PRO A 129 -15.55 -6.82 -7.87
CA PRO A 129 -14.66 -6.61 -9.00
C PRO A 129 -13.83 -5.32 -8.90
N LEU A 130 -14.43 -4.24 -8.40
CA LEU A 130 -13.77 -2.94 -8.22
C LEU A 130 -12.79 -3.01 -7.05
N SER A 131 -13.23 -3.59 -5.93
CA SER A 131 -12.40 -3.79 -4.74
C SER A 131 -11.18 -4.67 -5.02
N ARG A 132 -11.31 -5.69 -5.88
CA ARG A 132 -10.20 -6.54 -6.32
C ARG A 132 -9.17 -5.78 -7.15
N ILE A 133 -9.60 -4.94 -8.09
CA ILE A 133 -8.69 -4.10 -8.88
C ILE A 133 -7.88 -3.19 -7.95
N TYR A 134 -8.56 -2.53 -7.02
CA TYR A 134 -7.91 -1.62 -6.07
C TYR A 134 -6.96 -2.37 -5.12
N TRP A 135 -7.37 -3.51 -4.57
CA TRP A 135 -6.54 -4.33 -3.69
C TRP A 135 -5.24 -4.80 -4.36
N ARG A 136 -5.33 -5.24 -5.63
CA ARG A 136 -4.15 -5.62 -6.42
C ARG A 136 -3.21 -4.45 -6.66
N PHE A 137 -3.76 -3.27 -6.94
CA PHE A 137 -2.96 -2.03 -7.04
C PHE A 137 -2.21 -1.74 -5.73
N LEU A 138 -2.88 -1.83 -4.58
CA LEU A 138 -2.24 -1.60 -3.28
C LEU A 138 -1.14 -2.62 -2.96
N ALA A 139 -1.33 -3.90 -3.31
CA ALA A 139 -0.30 -4.92 -3.17
C ALA A 139 0.92 -4.62 -4.07
N GLY A 140 0.68 -4.22 -5.33
CA GLY A 140 1.75 -3.81 -6.24
C GLY A 140 2.50 -2.58 -5.74
N LEU A 141 1.78 -1.59 -5.22
CA LEU A 141 2.37 -0.39 -4.61
C LEU A 141 3.22 -0.74 -3.39
N TRP A 142 2.79 -1.69 -2.56
CA TRP A 142 3.59 -2.17 -1.42
C TRP A 142 4.88 -2.84 -1.88
N ILE A 143 4.83 -3.69 -2.90
CA ILE A 143 6.03 -4.34 -3.46
C ILE A 143 7.00 -3.26 -3.97
N TYR A 144 6.51 -2.23 -4.66
CA TYR A 144 7.33 -1.09 -5.06
C TYR A 144 8.04 -0.43 -3.86
N LEU A 145 7.33 -0.18 -2.76
CA LEU A 145 7.93 0.38 -1.54
C LEU A 145 8.96 -0.57 -0.92
N MET A 146 8.68 -1.87 -0.88
CA MET A 146 9.64 -2.87 -0.40
C MET A 146 10.91 -2.82 -1.23
N LEU A 147 10.81 -2.78 -2.55
CA LEU A 147 11.97 -2.70 -3.43
C LEU A 147 12.75 -1.39 -3.22
N LEU A 148 12.04 -0.26 -3.15
CA LEU A 148 12.63 1.06 -2.90
C LEU A 148 13.45 1.04 -1.60
N PHE A 149 12.87 0.58 -0.50
CA PHE A 149 13.51 0.62 0.81
C PHE A 149 14.58 -0.46 1.01
N THR A 150 14.43 -1.64 0.42
CA THR A 150 15.41 -2.74 0.58
C THR A 150 16.61 -2.61 -0.35
N PHE A 151 16.43 -2.16 -1.59
CA PHE A 151 17.53 -2.03 -2.56
C PHE A 151 18.18 -0.66 -2.55
N TRP A 152 17.40 0.41 -2.30
CA TRP A 152 17.91 1.78 -2.32
C TRP A 152 18.12 2.33 -0.91
N GLY A 153 17.37 1.86 0.10
CA GLY A 153 17.55 2.29 1.49
C GLY A 153 18.76 1.66 2.21
N ASN A 154 19.27 0.51 1.73
CA ASN A 154 20.42 -0.19 2.33
C ASN A 154 21.76 0.05 1.59
N ARG A 155 21.80 0.98 0.62
CA ARG A 155 23.03 1.41 -0.07
C ARG A 155 23.33 2.87 0.25
#